data_AF-A0A0B4D389-F1
#
_entry.id   AF-A0A0B4D389-F1
#
_cell.length_a   1.000
_cell.length_b   1.000
_cell.length_c   1.000
_cell.angle_alpha   90.00
_cell.angle_beta   90.00
_cell.angle_gamma   90.00
#
_symmetry.space_group_name_H-M   'P 1'
#
loop_
_entity.id
_entity.type
_entity.pdbx_description
1 polymer ?
#
loop_
_entity_poly.entity_id
_entity_poly.type
_entity_poly.pdbx_seq_one_letter_code
_entity_poly.pdbx_strand_id
1 'polypeptide(L)'
;MSNIPTELKENEFIGIRIEELNFLIRPEYQKLLSKMLVLHPVTFSTDEEYELHKILRAIDNNTLLSKLTKREVCRKSEYFVNEQAIAKAFERYPEIIQRTKDILAQC
;
A
#
# COMPACT_ATOMS: atom_id res chain seq x y z
N MET A 1 4.50 -7.76 -5.46
CA MET A 1 3.34 -8.61 -5.16
C MET A 1 3.77 -10.06 -5.05
N SER A 2 4.23 -10.51 -3.88
CA SER A 2 4.82 -11.86 -3.72
C SER A 2 4.07 -12.73 -2.70
N ASN A 3 2.82 -12.38 -2.37
CA ASN A 3 2.04 -13.12 -1.38
C ASN A 3 0.52 -12.96 -1.66
N ILE A 4 0.09 -13.31 -2.88
CA ILE A 4 -1.33 -13.31 -3.26
C ILE A 4 -1.79 -14.77 -3.25
N PRO A 5 -2.77 -15.14 -2.41
CA PRO A 5 -3.36 -16.48 -2.43
C PRO A 5 -4.02 -16.81 -3.77
N THR A 6 -4.09 -18.10 -4.11
CA THR A 6 -4.76 -18.56 -5.34
C THR A 6 -6.26 -18.28 -5.32
N GLU A 7 -6.88 -18.33 -4.14
CA GLU A 7 -8.29 -18.06 -3.92
C GLU A 7 -8.46 -17.07 -2.76
N LEU A 8 -9.31 -16.06 -2.97
CA LEU A 8 -9.69 -15.07 -1.95
C LEU A 8 -11.15 -15.29 -1.59
N LYS A 9 -11.45 -15.27 -0.29
CA LYS A 9 -12.84 -15.29 0.20
C LYS A 9 -13.59 -14.02 -0.20
N GLU A 10 -14.89 -14.00 0.06
CA GLU A 10 -15.75 -12.86 -0.28
C GLU A 10 -15.25 -11.54 0.31
N ASN A 11 -14.88 -11.55 1.59
CA ASN A 11 -14.41 -10.39 2.36
C ASN A 11 -12.89 -10.21 2.34
N GLU A 12 -12.17 -10.93 1.47
CA GLU A 12 -10.72 -10.80 1.32
C GLU A 12 -10.39 -10.01 0.06
N PHE A 13 -9.48 -9.05 0.19
CA PHE A 13 -9.09 -8.13 -0.87
C PHE A 13 -7.57 -7.96 -0.92
N ILE A 14 -7.06 -7.59 -2.09
CA ILE A 14 -5.65 -7.28 -2.33
C ILE A 14 -5.47 -5.77 -2.29
N GLY A 15 -4.71 -5.28 -1.31
CA GLY A 15 -4.32 -3.88 -1.27
C GLY A 15 -3.22 -3.57 -2.29
N ILE A 16 -3.44 -2.56 -3.13
CA ILE A 16 -2.51 -2.13 -4.17
C ILE A 16 -2.01 -0.72 -3.84
N ARG A 17 -0.68 -0.56 -3.83
CA ARG A 17 -0.03 0.74 -3.67
C ARG A 17 0.21 1.39 -5.05
N ILE A 18 0.37 2.72 -5.05
CA ILE A 18 0.64 3.49 -6.28
C ILE A 18 1.88 2.94 -7.02
N GLU A 19 2.95 2.61 -6.28
CA GLU A 19 4.18 2.06 -6.89
C GLU A 19 3.99 0.68 -7.53
N GLU A 20 2.89 0.00 -7.23
CA GLU A 20 2.59 -1.36 -7.68
C GLU A 20 1.64 -1.38 -8.88
N LEU A 21 1.11 -0.23 -9.30
CA LEU A 21 0.21 -0.09 -10.46
C LEU A 21 0.81 -0.63 -11.75
N ASN A 22 2.12 -0.47 -11.93
CA ASN A 22 2.82 -0.97 -13.11
C ASN A 22 2.73 -2.50 -13.25
N PHE A 23 2.49 -3.25 -12.17
CA PHE A 23 2.29 -4.69 -12.27
C PHE A 23 0.93 -5.05 -12.86
N LEU A 24 -0.09 -4.19 -12.75
CA LEU A 24 -1.45 -4.47 -13.21
C LEU A 24 -1.59 -4.59 -14.73
N ILE A 25 -0.56 -4.20 -15.49
CA ILE A 25 -0.51 -4.48 -16.94
C ILE A 25 -0.41 -5.98 -17.23
N ARG A 26 0.12 -6.78 -16.30
CA ARG A 26 0.37 -8.19 -16.52
C ARG A 26 -0.94 -8.99 -16.46
N PRO A 27 -1.16 -9.94 -17.39
CA PRO A 27 -2.40 -10.71 -17.45
C PRO A 27 -2.74 -11.48 -16.18
N GLU A 28 -1.75 -11.92 -15.40
CA GLU A 28 -1.99 -12.61 -14.13
C GLU A 28 -2.75 -11.75 -13.11
N TYR A 29 -2.53 -10.43 -13.11
CA TYR A 29 -3.14 -9.51 -12.16
C TYR A 29 -4.44 -8.91 -12.67
N GLN A 30 -4.62 -8.82 -14.00
CA GLN A 30 -5.87 -8.34 -14.59
C GLN A 30 -7.08 -9.19 -14.15
N LYS A 31 -6.90 -10.50 -14.01
CA LYS A 31 -7.94 -11.43 -13.53
C LYS A 31 -8.40 -11.15 -12.09
N LEU A 32 -7.56 -10.46 -11.31
CA LEU A 32 -7.77 -10.20 -9.89
C LEU A 32 -8.22 -8.76 -9.60
N LEU A 33 -8.39 -7.91 -10.63
CA LEU A 33 -8.78 -6.50 -10.49
C LEU A 33 -10.10 -6.33 -9.70
N SER A 34 -11.01 -7.29 -9.80
CA SER A 34 -12.28 -7.31 -9.07
C SER A 34 -12.12 -7.46 -7.55
N LYS A 35 -10.96 -7.90 -7.08
CA LYS A 35 -10.63 -8.11 -5.66
C LYS A 35 -9.55 -7.15 -5.16
N MET A 36 -9.22 -6.11 -5.93
CA MET A 36 -8.22 -5.11 -5.55
C MET A 36 -8.84 -3.87 -4.92
N LEU A 37 -8.09 -3.26 -4.00
CA LEU A 37 -8.41 -2.00 -3.32
C LEU A 37 -7.20 -1.08 -3.30
N VAL A 38 -7.44 0.22 -3.15
CA VAL A 38 -6.37 1.17 -2.91
C VAL A 38 -5.80 0.94 -1.50
N LEU A 39 -4.49 0.77 -1.40
CA LEU A 39 -3.77 0.69 -0.14
C LEU A 39 -2.74 1.82 -0.08
N HIS A 40 -3.02 2.83 0.75
CA HIS A 40 -2.11 3.97 0.98
C HIS A 40 -1.93 4.20 2.48
N PRO A 41 -1.03 3.46 3.15
CA PRO A 41 -0.75 3.67 4.57
C PRO A 41 -0.08 5.02 4.80
N VAL A 42 -0.41 5.67 5.90
CA VAL A 42 0.20 6.92 6.34
C VAL A 42 0.88 6.67 7.68
N THR A 43 2.20 6.76 7.69
CA THR A 43 3.06 6.41 8.82
C THR A 43 3.82 7.63 9.35
N PHE A 44 4.19 8.56 8.48
CA PHE A 44 4.91 9.78 8.84
C PHE A 44 4.43 10.98 8.01
N SER A 45 4.73 12.19 8.44
CA SER A 45 4.38 13.45 7.76
C SER A 45 5.61 14.21 7.27
N THR A 46 6.76 14.06 7.94
CA THR A 46 8.01 14.77 7.59
C THR A 46 9.19 13.82 7.45
N ASP A 47 10.26 14.29 6.79
CA ASP A 47 11.50 13.51 6.67
C ASP A 47 12.15 13.23 8.05
N GLU A 48 12.00 14.16 9.01
CA GLU A 48 12.46 13.97 10.38
C GLU A 48 11.68 12.84 11.09
N GLU A 49 10.37 12.77 10.90
CA GLU A 49 9.53 11.70 11.42
C GLU A 49 9.83 10.35 10.77
N TYR A 50 10.21 10.33 9.49
CA TYR A 50 10.65 9.10 8.82
C TYR A 50 11.97 8.57 9.42
N GLU A 51 12.92 9.46 9.73
CA GLU A 51 14.16 9.07 10.41
C GLU A 51 13.88 8.63 11.85
N LEU A 52 12.97 9.31 12.57
CA LEU A 52 12.50 8.88 13.88
C LEU A 52 11.89 7.48 13.82
N HIS A 53 11.01 7.20 12.85
CA HIS A 53 10.45 5.87 12.63
C HIS A 53 11.54 4.80 12.51
N LYS A 54 12.58 5.04 11.70
CA LYS A 54 13.70 4.09 11.56
C LYS A 54 14.45 3.87 12.88
N ILE A 55 14.69 4.93 13.65
CA ILE A 55 15.33 4.82 14.96
C ILE A 55 14.47 3.96 15.90
N LEU A 56 13.15 4.20 15.96
CA LEU A 56 12.23 3.42 16.78
C LEU A 56 12.18 1.94 16.36
N ARG A 57 12.21 1.66 15.05
CA ARG A 57 12.29 0.27 14.53
C ARG A 57 13.61 -0.41 14.90
N ALA A 58 14.73 0.31 14.93
CA ALA A 58 16.03 -0.24 15.36
C ALA A 58 15.99 -0.61 16.85
N ILE A 59 15.37 0.23 17.69
CA ILE A 59 15.18 -0.03 19.12
C ILE A 59 14.27 -1.25 19.32
N ASP A 60 13.11 -1.30 18.67
CA ASP A 60 12.14 -2.41 18.75
C ASP A 60 12.77 -3.76 18.38
N ASN A 61 13.55 -3.78 17.28
CA ASN A 61 14.24 -4.97 16.82
C ASN A 61 15.56 -5.26 17.58
N ASN A 62 15.91 -4.45 18.59
CA ASN A 62 17.16 -4.51 19.34
C ASN A 62 18.40 -4.66 18.42
N THR A 63 18.47 -3.81 17.39
CA THR A 63 19.51 -3.87 16.35
C THR A 63 20.05 -2.49 16.01
N LEU A 64 21.12 -2.44 15.22
CA LEU A 64 21.68 -1.18 14.74
C LEU A 64 20.83 -0.62 13.59
N LEU A 65 20.73 0.71 13.51
CA LEU A 65 20.02 1.40 12.42
C LEU A 65 20.50 0.95 11.03
N SER A 66 21.81 0.71 10.87
CA SER A 66 22.43 0.24 9.63
C SER A 66 22.11 -1.22 9.28
N LYS A 67 21.57 -2.00 10.22
CA LYS A 67 21.17 -3.40 10.03
C LYS A 67 19.68 -3.56 9.70
N LEU A 68 18.89 -2.49 9.77
CA LEU A 68 17.48 -2.56 9.40
C LEU A 68 17.32 -2.89 7.91
N THR A 69 16.47 -3.87 7.64
CA THR A 69 16.06 -4.25 6.30
C THR A 69 14.90 -3.38 5.81
N LYS A 70 14.70 -3.34 4.49
CA LYS A 70 13.55 -2.65 3.89
C LYS A 70 12.18 -3.18 4.32
N ARG A 71 12.11 -4.39 4.89
CA ARG A 71 10.86 -4.98 5.38
C ARG A 71 10.51 -4.51 6.79
N GLU A 72 11.50 -4.01 7.54
CA GLU A 72 11.34 -3.55 8.92
C GLU A 72 11.06 -2.05 9.00
N VAL A 73 11.13 -1.34 7.88
CA VAL A 73 10.93 0.11 7.76
C VAL A 73 9.76 0.35 6.80
N CYS A 74 8.95 1.37 7.07
CA CYS A 74 7.87 1.77 6.17
C CYS A 74 8.44 2.28 4.84
N ARG A 75 7.62 2.30 3.79
CA ARG A 75 8.06 2.91 2.52
C ARG A 75 8.11 4.43 2.66
N LYS A 76 9.01 5.08 1.92
CA LYS A 76 9.06 6.55 1.82
C LYS A 76 7.81 7.19 1.19
N SER A 77 6.92 6.39 0.60
CA SER A 77 5.64 6.84 0.08
C SER A 77 4.52 6.81 1.13
N GLU A 78 4.78 6.35 2.36
CA GLU A 78 3.79 6.26 3.43
C GLU A 78 3.60 7.58 4.19
N TYR A 79 3.37 8.65 3.44
CA TYR A 79 2.99 9.96 3.94
C TYR A 79 1.61 10.35 3.43
N PHE A 80 1.01 11.37 4.02
CA PHE A 80 -0.32 11.82 3.61
C PHE A 80 -0.30 12.36 2.18
N VAL A 81 -1.12 11.77 1.30
CA VAL A 81 -1.30 12.20 -0.08
C VAL A 81 -2.77 12.57 -0.27
N ASN A 82 -3.03 13.69 -0.95
CA ASN A 82 -4.38 14.13 -1.24
C ASN A 82 -5.14 13.08 -2.07
N GLU A 83 -6.43 12.87 -1.78
CA GLU A 83 -7.31 11.93 -2.50
C GLU A 83 -7.26 12.13 -4.02
N GLN A 84 -7.22 13.38 -4.51
CA GLN A 84 -7.13 13.69 -5.93
C GLN A 84 -5.87 13.13 -6.59
N ALA A 85 -4.74 13.18 -5.89
CA ALA A 85 -3.48 12.62 -6.40
C ALA A 85 -3.53 11.09 -6.44
N ILE A 86 -4.14 10.46 -5.44
CA ILE A 86 -4.41 9.01 -5.44
C ILE A 86 -5.34 8.66 -6.60
N ALA A 87 -6.46 9.37 -6.76
CA ALA A 87 -7.42 9.12 -7.83
C ALA A 87 -6.79 9.27 -9.22
N LYS A 88 -5.94 10.28 -9.40
CA LYS A 88 -5.17 10.48 -10.64
C LYS A 88 -4.20 9.34 -10.89
N ALA A 89 -3.50 8.85 -9.87
CA ALA A 89 -2.60 7.70 -10.02
C ALA A 89 -3.36 6.44 -10.48
N PHE A 90 -4.59 6.24 -9.98
CA PHE A 90 -5.46 5.12 -10.32
C PHE A 90 -6.39 5.39 -11.52
N GLU A 91 -6.15 6.43 -12.34
CA GLU A 91 -7.04 6.82 -13.45
C GLU A 91 -7.33 5.67 -14.45
N ARG A 92 -6.37 4.75 -14.60
CA ARG A 92 -6.49 3.58 -15.50
C ARG A 92 -7.29 2.43 -14.91
N TYR A 93 -7.59 2.48 -13.60
CA TYR A 93 -8.25 1.44 -12.84
C TYR A 93 -9.36 2.04 -11.94
N PRO A 94 -10.34 2.76 -12.53
CA PRO A 94 -11.40 3.43 -11.76
C PRO A 94 -12.22 2.45 -10.91
N GLU A 95 -12.33 1.18 -11.32
CA GLU A 95 -13.04 0.16 -10.55
C GLU A 95 -12.41 -0.11 -9.17
N ILE A 96 -11.10 0.07 -9.02
CA ILE A 96 -10.41 -0.11 -7.74
C ILE A 96 -10.78 1.03 -6.79
N ILE A 97 -10.82 2.27 -7.31
CA ILE A 97 -11.22 3.45 -6.52
C ILE A 97 -12.66 3.29 -6.05
N GLN A 98 -13.58 2.94 -6.97
CA GLN A 98 -15.00 2.82 -6.65
C GLN A 98 -15.22 1.79 -5.54
N ARG A 99 -14.64 0.60 -5.67
CA ARG A 99 -14.76 -0.46 -4.66
C ARG A 99 -14.19 -0.04 -3.30
N THR A 100 -13.08 0.70 -3.31
CA THR A 100 -12.50 1.24 -2.07
C THR A 100 -13.50 2.18 -1.38
N LYS A 101 -14.17 3.06 -2.15
CA LYS A 101 -15.22 3.93 -1.61
C LYS A 101 -16.43 3.16 -1.11
N ASP A 102 -16.86 2.12 -1.82
CA ASP A 102 -18.00 1.29 -1.44
C ASP A 102 -17.76 0.56 -0.11
N ILE A 103 -16.54 0.08 0.13
CA ILE A 103 -16.15 -0.56 1.40
C ILE A 103 -16.07 0.48 2.51
N LEU A 104 -15.46 1.64 2.27
CA LEU A 104 -15.39 2.72 3.26
C LEU A 104 -16.77 3.23 3.67
N ALA A 105 -17.75 3.21 2.77
CA ALA A 105 -19.13 3.61 3.06
C ALA A 105 -19.90 2.59 3.92
N GLN A 106 -19.37 1.37 4.09
CA GLN A 106 -19.96 0.31 4.91
C GLN A 106 -19.34 0.23 6.31
N CYS A 107 -18.35 1.07 6.61
CA CYS A 107 -17.73 1.20 7.93
C CYS A 107 -18.40 2.31 8.75
#